data_AF-A0A3N5NGY7-F1
#
_entry.id   AF-A0A3N5NGY7-F1
#
_cell.length_a   1.000
_cell.length_b   1.000
_cell.length_c   1.000
_cell.angle_alpha   90.00
_cell.angle_beta   90.00
_cell.angle_gamma   90.00
#
_symmetry.space_group_name_H-M   'P 1'
#
loop_
_entity.id
_entity.type
_entity.pdbx_description
1 polymer ?
#
loop_
_entity_poly.entity_id
_entity_poly.type
_entity_poly.pdbx_seq_one_letter_code
_entity_poly.pdbx_strand_id
1 'polypeptide(L)' 'MLLKIFEKNPDSRHIDRIVELLLDGGVIIYPTDTVYGLGCDIFRTKA' A
#
# COMPACT_ATOMS: atom_id res chain seq x y z
N MET A 1 9.62 1.28 4.45
CA MET A 1 9.43 2.63 3.85
C MET A 1 8.19 3.24 4.48
N LEU A 2 8.21 4.53 4.85
CA LEU A 2 7.04 5.23 5.37
C LEU A 2 6.63 6.32 4.37
N LEU A 3 5.39 6.28 3.89
CA LEU A 3 4.84 7.25 2.95
C LEU A 3 3.64 7.95 3.60
N LYS A 4 3.58 9.27 3.47
CA LYS A 4 2.42 10.07 3.86
C LYS A 4 1.57 10.35 2.64
N ILE A 5 0.28 9.98 2.71
CA ILE A 5 -0.70 10.21 1.66
C ILE A 5 -1.77 11.17 2.19
N PHE A 6 -2.24 12.08 1.34
CA PHE A 6 -3.32 13.01 1.65
C PHE A 6 -4.58 12.60 0.89
N GLU A 7 -5.71 12.48 1.58
CA GLU A 7 -6.97 12.00 0.99
C GLU A 7 -7.47 12.85 -0.18
N LYS A 8 -7.37 14.18 -0.08
CA LYS A 8 -7.95 15.09 -1.07
C LYS A 8 -7.11 15.26 -2.33
N ASN A 9 -5.81 15.02 -2.26
CA ASN A 9 -4.89 15.16 -3.39
C ASN A 9 -3.66 14.28 -3.17
N PRO A 10 -3.76 12.96 -3.40
CA PRO A 10 -2.64 12.05 -3.26
C PRO A 10 -1.59 12.31 -4.36
N ASP A 11 -0.30 12.26 -4.02
CA ASP A 11 0.77 12.28 -5.02
C ASP A 11 0.75 10.94 -5.78
N SER A 12 0.48 10.98 -7.08
CA SER A 12 0.40 9.78 -7.94
C SER A 12 1.67 8.94 -7.87
N ARG A 13 2.86 9.56 -7.77
CA ARG A 13 4.13 8.84 -7.69
C ARG A 13 4.24 7.98 -6.43
N HIS A 14 3.61 8.40 -5.33
CA HIS A 14 3.56 7.59 -4.12
C HIS A 14 2.63 6.39 -4.30
N ILE A 15 1.51 6.58 -4.99
CA ILE A 15 0.56 5.51 -5.29
C ILE A 15 1.21 4.49 -6.24
N ASP A 16 1.83 4.95 -7.33
CA ASP A 16 2.49 4.09 -8.30
C ASP A 16 3.56 3.21 -7.64
N ARG A 17 4.35 3.80 -6.75
CA ARG A 17 5.39 3.07 -6.01
C ARG A 17 4.82 2.03 -5.03
N ILE A 18 3.65 2.28 -4.44
CA ILE A 18 2.97 1.30 -3.58
C ILE A 18 2.44 0.15 -4.43
N VAL A 19 1.86 0.45 -5.61
CA VAL A 19 1.36 -0.55 -6.54
C VAL A 19 2.49 -1.45 -7.04
N GLU A 20 3.62 -0.87 -7.45
CA GLU A 20 4.82 -1.63 -7.83
C GLU A 20 5.30 -2.56 -6.72
N LEU A 21 5.33 -2.08 -5.47
CA LEU A 21 5.72 -2.87 -4.32
C LEU A 21 4.77 -4.04 -4.08
N LEU A 22 3.45 -3.83 -4.18
CA LEU A 22 2.46 -4.91 -4.05
C LEU A 22 2.62 -5.94 -5.16
N LEU A 23 2.79 -5.50 -6.41
CA LEU A 23 2.98 -6.38 -7.57
C LEU A 23 4.28 -7.18 -7.51
N ASP A 24 5.30 -6.69 -6.81
CA ASP A 24 6.54 -7.43 -6.55
C ASP A 24 6.43 -8.44 -5.38
N GLY A 25 5.26 -8.50 -4.72
CA GLY A 25 5.01 -9.38 -3.58
C GLY A 25 5.34 -8.75 -2.22
N GLY A 26 5.49 -7.43 -2.18
CA GLY A 26 5.65 -6.70 -0.93
C GLY A 26 4.36 -6.61 -0.12
N VAL A 27 4.53 -6.18 1.13
CA VAL A 27 3.46 -6.02 2.12
C VAL A 27 3.38 -4.57 2.55
N ILE A 28 2.18 -4.04 2.71
CA ILE A 28 1.93 -2.68 3.20
C ILE A 28 1.09 -2.68 4.47
N ILE A 29 1.21 -1.61 5.25
CA ILE A 29 0.36 -1.32 6.40
C ILE A 29 -0.31 0.02 6.14
N TYR A 30 -1.64 0.10 6.25
CA TYR A 30 -2.42 1.30 5.96
C TYR A 30 -3.53 1.51 7.01
N PRO A 31 -3.90 2.77 7.30
CA PRO A 31 -4.97 3.06 8.25
C PRO A 31 -6.34 2.70 7.64
N THR A 32 -7.28 2.26 8.49
CA THR A 32 -8.70 2.14 8.15
C THR A 32 -9.53 2.88 9.20
N ASP A 33 -10.86 2.90 9.02
CA ASP A 33 -11.79 3.53 9.97
C ASP A 33 -11.78 2.88 11.37
N THR A 34 -11.21 1.67 11.50
CA THR A 34 -11.18 0.92 12.77
C THR A 34 -9.77 0.69 13.27
N VAL A 35 -8.93 0.01 12.49
CA VAL A 35 -7.56 -0.38 12.84
C VAL A 35 -6.61 -0.25 11.66
N TYR A 36 -5.32 -0.36 11.89
CA TYR A 36 -4.38 -0.51 10.79
C TYR A 36 -4.55 -1.89 10.14
N GLY A 37 -4.74 -1.89 8.82
CA GLY A 37 -4.77 -3.08 8.00
C GLY A 37 -3.37 -3.40 7.47
N LEU A 38 -3.12 -4.69 7.23
CA LEU A 38 -1.92 -5.20 6.60
C LEU A 38 -2.35 -5.88 5.30
N GLY A 39 -1.79 -5.46 4.17
CA GLY A 39 -2.23 -5.85 2.84
C GLY A 39 -1.09 -6.33 1.95
N CYS A 40 -1.40 -7.27 1.06
CA CYS A 40 -0.52 -7.80 0.03
C CYS A 40 -1.34 -8.13 -1.22
N ASP A 41 -0.66 -8.46 -2.32
CA ASP A 41 -1.32 -8.95 -3.54
C ASP A 41 -1.92 -10.34 -3.33
N ILE A 42 -3.25 -10.47 -3.51
CA ILE A 42 -4.02 -11.69 -3.33
C ILE A 42 -3.62 -12.82 -4.29
N PHE A 43 -3.03 -12.48 -5.45
CA PHE A 43 -2.59 -13.46 -6.43
C PHE A 43 -1.16 -13.95 -6.14
N ARG A 44 -0.45 -13.34 -5.19
CA ARG A 44 0.88 -13.77 -4.74
C ARG A 44 0.81 -14.50 -3.42
N THR A 45 0.90 -15.82 -3.49
CA THR A 45 0.82 -16.72 -2.33
C THR A 45 2.07 -16.76 -1.44
N LYS A 46 3.18 -16.14 -1.87
CA LYS A 46 4.49 -16.15 -1.19
C LYS A 46 4.95 -14.75 -0.77
N ALA A 47 4.02 -13.90 -0.34
CA ALA A 47 4.38 -12.67 0.35
C ALA A 47 5.09 -12.98 1.68
#